data_AF-A0A357MZG0-F1
#
_entry.id   AF-A0A357MZG0-F1
#
_cell.length_a   1.000
_cell.length_b   1.000
_cell.length_c   1.000
_cell.angle_alpha   90.00
_cell.angle_beta   90.00
_cell.angle_gamma   90.00
#
_symmetry.space_group_name_H-M   'P 1'
#
loop_
_entity.id
_entity.type
_entity.pdbx_description
1 polymer ?
#
loop_
_entity_poly.entity_id
_entity_poly.type
_entity_poly.pdbx_seq_one_letter_code
_entity_poly.pdbx_strand_id
1 'polypeptide(L)'
;MRSLCWISSVVLLSFGICSASSSASERSPVSASTLLAGDASSVAAASEEGLPGLTRVSGSPHVPGRAGPLPPDAKRILSVLGCILDEAARVRVTYVPGIDGRRDLMVTDESGPHYRYWLRSFSGSGDTTGYLLQLNGCPVSTVGMRAYIAHGNAAPQDVTASVLANSALPDAARMAAYAEAGVSDLFAFTEQLDTVPVVRWVAEPDVDRPIAKDARTFDHTSLVHAGFLVWEKDRFTFHWTIPASLWPCSGSQTISCSDDPFVKGP
;
A
#
# COMPACT_ATOMS: atom_id res chain seq x y z
N MET A 1 60.68 -48.95 -30.11
CA MET A 1 59.98 -48.53 -31.35
C MET A 1 60.02 -47.00 -31.37
N ARG A 2 60.66 -46.31 -32.34
CA ARG A 2 60.23 -46.08 -33.74
C ARG A 2 58.75 -45.63 -33.77
N SER A 3 58.36 -44.35 -33.89
CA SER A 3 58.75 -43.20 -34.75
C SER A 3 57.83 -43.01 -35.98
N LEU A 4 57.66 -41.74 -36.37
CA LEU A 4 57.14 -41.17 -37.62
C LEU A 4 55.63 -40.87 -37.80
N CYS A 5 55.43 -39.60 -38.18
CA CYS A 5 54.28 -38.96 -38.82
C CYS A 5 53.94 -39.54 -40.20
N TRP A 6 52.76 -39.17 -40.73
CA TRP A 6 52.45 -38.70 -42.09
C TRP A 6 51.13 -37.89 -41.97
N ILE A 7 50.94 -36.65 -42.46
CA ILE A 7 51.16 -35.98 -43.77
C ILE A 7 50.09 -36.31 -44.82
N SER A 8 49.22 -35.32 -45.08
CA SER A 8 48.79 -34.83 -46.42
C SER A 8 47.77 -33.69 -46.23
N SER A 9 47.62 -32.62 -47.02
CA SER A 9 48.38 -31.91 -48.08
C SER A 9 47.39 -31.01 -48.83
N VAL A 10 47.88 -30.09 -49.71
CA VAL A 10 47.13 -29.23 -50.68
C VAL A 10 46.45 -28.00 -50.03
N VAL A 11 46.63 -26.73 -50.48
CA VAL A 11 47.59 -26.10 -51.44
C VAL A 11 47.81 -24.60 -51.10
N LEU A 12 48.68 -23.90 -51.85
CA LEU A 12 49.02 -22.47 -51.70
C LEU A 12 48.14 -21.50 -52.51
N LEU A 13 48.19 -20.19 -52.16
CA LEU A 13 48.51 -19.11 -53.11
C LEU A 13 49.07 -17.87 -52.38
N SER A 14 50.01 -17.16 -53.02
CA SER A 14 50.89 -16.13 -52.42
C SER A 14 50.72 -14.74 -53.08
N PHE A 15 51.68 -13.82 -52.83
CA PHE A 15 51.78 -12.39 -53.23
C PHE A 15 51.02 -11.44 -52.27
N GLY A 16 51.60 -10.40 -51.64
CA GLY A 16 52.68 -9.47 -52.03
C GLY A 16 52.05 -8.09 -52.37
N ILE A 17 52.57 -6.88 -52.07
CA ILE A 17 53.90 -6.36 -51.70
C ILE A 17 53.76 -4.96 -50.99
N CYS A 18 54.75 -4.55 -50.17
CA CYS A 18 55.15 -3.18 -49.69
C CYS A 18 54.21 -2.18 -48.93
N SER A 19 54.54 -1.99 -47.64
CA SER A 19 55.19 -0.80 -47.04
C SER A 19 54.82 0.65 -47.39
N ALA A 20 54.55 1.44 -46.33
CA ALA A 20 55.15 2.76 -46.09
C ALA A 20 55.21 3.06 -44.57
N SER A 21 56.19 3.83 -44.10
CA SER A 21 56.46 4.06 -42.66
C SER A 21 56.49 5.54 -42.28
N SER A 22 56.17 5.81 -41.00
CA SER A 22 56.57 6.97 -40.19
C SER A 22 56.07 8.38 -40.55
N SER A 23 55.35 8.97 -39.60
CA SER A 23 55.71 10.30 -39.06
C SER A 23 55.20 10.44 -37.61
N ALA A 24 55.93 11.19 -36.79
CA ALA A 24 55.59 11.47 -35.40
C ALA A 24 55.05 12.90 -35.24
N SER A 25 54.07 13.10 -34.38
CA SER A 25 53.79 14.40 -33.77
C SER A 25 52.87 14.28 -32.56
N GLU A 26 53.27 14.94 -31.47
CA GLU A 26 52.45 15.12 -30.27
C GLU A 26 51.31 16.11 -30.53
N ARG A 27 50.14 15.89 -29.90
CA ARG A 27 49.29 16.97 -29.37
C ARG A 27 48.27 16.46 -28.33
N SER A 28 48.03 17.33 -27.36
CA SER A 28 47.29 17.18 -26.10
C SER A 28 45.84 16.64 -26.20
N PRO A 29 45.28 16.13 -25.08
CA PRO A 29 43.93 15.57 -25.05
C PRO A 29 42.84 16.65 -25.19
N VAL A 30 41.73 16.27 -25.84
CA VAL A 30 40.50 17.08 -25.90
C VAL A 30 39.63 16.74 -24.70
N SER A 31 39.38 17.73 -23.83
CA SER A 31 38.32 17.64 -22.82
C SER A 31 36.94 17.64 -23.50
N ALA A 32 36.15 16.60 -23.25
CA ALA A 32 34.73 16.60 -23.55
C ALA A 32 33.95 16.80 -22.24
N SER A 33 33.36 17.98 -22.06
CA SER A 33 32.57 18.31 -20.87
C SER A 33 31.35 17.41 -20.78
N THR A 34 31.26 16.59 -19.74
CA THR A 34 30.04 15.84 -19.41
C THR A 34 28.95 16.83 -19.03
N LEU A 35 27.92 16.95 -19.88
CA LEU A 35 26.75 17.76 -19.59
C LEU A 35 25.99 17.15 -18.40
N LEU A 36 25.74 17.97 -17.38
CA LEU A 36 24.87 17.65 -16.26
C LEU A 36 23.42 17.51 -16.78
N ALA A 37 22.95 16.28 -16.90
CA ALA A 37 21.51 16.01 -16.96
C ALA A 37 20.94 16.28 -15.57
N GLY A 38 20.05 17.27 -15.47
CA GLY A 38 19.50 17.73 -14.20
C GLY A 38 18.60 16.71 -13.52
N ASP A 39 18.66 16.73 -12.20
CA ASP A 39 17.84 15.94 -11.28
C ASP A 39 16.34 16.28 -11.47
N ALA A 40 15.51 15.27 -11.75
CA ALA A 40 14.06 15.42 -11.83
C ALA A 40 13.32 14.07 -11.66
N SER A 41 12.30 14.08 -10.79
CA SER A 41 11.35 12.97 -10.58
C SER A 41 11.91 11.67 -10.01
N SER A 42 12.35 11.73 -8.75
CA SER A 42 12.19 10.60 -7.82
C SER A 42 10.71 10.40 -7.46
N VAL A 43 9.89 10.00 -8.45
CA VAL A 43 8.67 9.26 -8.14
C VAL A 43 9.15 7.96 -7.52
N ALA A 44 9.09 7.87 -6.18
CA ALA A 44 9.40 6.65 -5.47
C ALA A 44 8.58 5.53 -6.11
N ALA A 45 9.27 4.51 -6.64
CA ALA A 45 8.58 3.38 -7.26
C ALA A 45 7.61 2.80 -6.23
N ALA A 46 6.31 2.86 -6.53
CA ALA A 46 5.29 2.37 -5.63
C ALA A 46 5.62 0.90 -5.29
N SER A 47 5.74 0.59 -3.99
CA SER A 47 6.02 -0.78 -3.57
C SER A 47 4.94 -1.69 -4.13
N GLU A 48 5.28 -2.80 -4.79
CA GLU A 48 4.23 -3.72 -5.24
C GLU A 48 3.43 -4.28 -4.04
N GLU A 49 4.10 -4.42 -2.89
CA GLU A 49 3.47 -4.67 -1.60
C GLU A 49 2.63 -3.47 -1.12
N GLY A 50 1.42 -3.77 -0.65
CA GLY A 50 0.49 -2.82 -0.06
C GLY A 50 0.13 -3.15 1.39
N LEU A 51 -0.63 -2.26 2.02
CA LEU A 51 -1.11 -2.43 3.39
C LEU A 51 -2.15 -3.56 3.46
N PRO A 52 -2.31 -4.24 4.62
CA PRO A 52 -3.41 -5.18 4.83
C PRO A 52 -4.75 -4.55 4.45
N GLY A 53 -5.44 -5.15 3.48
CA GLY A 53 -6.56 -4.56 2.79
C GLY A 53 -7.92 -4.92 3.38
N LEU A 54 -8.98 -4.67 2.63
CA LEU A 54 -10.30 -5.24 2.87
C LEU A 54 -10.27 -6.77 2.67
N THR A 55 -11.07 -7.52 3.43
CA THR A 55 -11.14 -8.99 3.26
C THR A 55 -11.63 -9.34 1.86
N ARG A 56 -11.14 -10.45 1.30
CA ARG A 56 -11.63 -10.92 -0.01
C ARG A 56 -13.03 -11.52 0.06
N VAL A 57 -13.49 -11.91 1.25
CA VAL A 57 -14.79 -12.55 1.49
C VAL A 57 -15.89 -11.50 1.64
N SER A 58 -15.73 -10.56 2.57
CA SER A 58 -16.72 -9.52 2.87
C SER A 58 -16.53 -8.28 2.01
N GLY A 59 -15.29 -8.00 1.56
CA GLY A 59 -14.98 -6.87 0.68
C GLY A 59 -15.21 -5.51 1.32
N SER A 60 -15.81 -4.61 0.55
CA SER A 60 -16.15 -3.27 1.01
C SER A 60 -17.26 -3.33 2.07
N PRO A 61 -17.10 -2.68 3.23
CA PRO A 61 -18.07 -2.75 4.32
C PRO A 61 -19.44 -2.22 3.91
N HIS A 62 -20.47 -2.55 4.70
CA HIS A 62 -21.74 -1.86 4.59
C HIS A 62 -21.60 -0.44 5.13
N VAL A 63 -21.23 0.50 4.26
CA VAL A 63 -21.05 1.91 4.60
C VAL A 63 -22.41 2.51 4.99
N PRO A 64 -22.60 2.97 6.26
CA PRO A 64 -23.84 3.56 6.73
C PRO A 64 -23.98 4.99 6.18
N GLY A 65 -24.34 5.05 4.90
CA GLY A 65 -24.27 6.24 4.08
C GLY A 65 -25.39 6.29 3.06
N ARG A 66 -25.57 7.45 2.43
CA ARG A 66 -26.59 7.65 1.40
C ARG A 66 -25.99 7.37 0.03
N ALA A 67 -26.73 6.67 -0.82
CA ALA A 67 -26.40 6.56 -2.23
C ALA A 67 -26.50 7.96 -2.87
N GLY A 68 -25.42 8.47 -3.46
CA GLY A 68 -25.33 9.82 -4.01
C GLY A 68 -24.25 9.96 -5.09
N PRO A 69 -24.04 11.17 -5.62
CA PRO A 69 -22.94 11.42 -6.55
C PRO A 69 -21.58 11.29 -5.84
N LEU A 70 -20.55 10.89 -6.57
CA LEU A 70 -19.19 10.80 -6.06
C LEU A 70 -18.67 12.21 -5.68
N PRO A 71 -18.19 12.44 -4.43
CA PRO A 71 -17.69 13.75 -4.02
C PRO A 71 -16.48 14.21 -4.86
N PRO A 72 -16.33 15.52 -5.16
CA PRO A 72 -15.27 16.01 -6.06
C PRO A 72 -13.84 15.61 -5.66
N ASP A 73 -13.53 15.58 -4.36
CA ASP A 73 -12.21 15.15 -3.87
C ASP A 73 -11.95 13.65 -4.07
N ALA A 74 -12.97 12.83 -3.80
CA ALA A 74 -12.93 11.38 -4.05
C ALA A 74 -12.82 11.08 -5.55
N LYS A 75 -13.53 11.85 -6.39
CA LYS A 75 -13.41 11.79 -7.85
C LYS A 75 -12.00 12.13 -8.32
N ARG A 76 -11.42 13.26 -7.85
CA ARG A 76 -10.06 13.70 -8.20
C ARG A 76 -9.03 12.61 -7.91
N ILE A 77 -9.01 12.08 -6.68
CA ILE A 77 -8.01 11.07 -6.28
C ILE A 77 -8.20 9.76 -7.06
N LEU A 78 -9.43 9.28 -7.24
CA LEU A 78 -9.70 8.07 -8.02
C LEU A 78 -9.27 8.22 -9.48
N SER A 79 -9.61 9.33 -10.14
CA SER A 79 -9.19 9.59 -11.53
C SER A 79 -7.68 9.72 -11.70
N VAL A 80 -6.97 10.36 -10.76
CA VAL A 80 -5.50 10.46 -10.81
C VAL A 80 -4.84 9.08 -10.66
N LEU A 81 -5.45 8.17 -9.89
CA LEU A 81 -5.02 6.78 -9.75
C LEU A 81 -5.49 5.88 -10.92
N GLY A 82 -6.00 6.45 -12.01
CA GLY A 82 -6.36 5.71 -13.23
C GLY A 82 -7.75 5.07 -13.22
N CYS A 83 -8.58 5.33 -12.20
CA CYS A 83 -9.93 4.79 -12.11
C CYS A 83 -10.88 5.50 -13.10
N ILE A 84 -11.50 4.71 -13.99
CA ILE A 84 -12.56 5.17 -14.90
C ILE A 84 -13.90 5.14 -14.14
N LEU A 85 -14.42 6.34 -13.92
CA LEU A 85 -15.61 6.62 -13.14
C LEU A 85 -16.81 6.90 -14.06
N ASP A 86 -17.98 6.37 -13.69
CA ASP A 86 -19.23 6.73 -14.32
C ASP A 86 -19.85 7.91 -13.56
N GLU A 87 -20.05 9.03 -14.25
CA GLU A 87 -20.63 10.26 -13.70
C GLU A 87 -22.11 10.10 -13.30
N ALA A 88 -22.81 9.13 -13.89
CA ALA A 88 -24.21 8.82 -13.56
C ALA A 88 -24.34 7.82 -12.41
N ALA A 89 -23.26 7.14 -12.02
CA ALA A 89 -23.29 6.13 -10.96
C ALA A 89 -23.58 6.74 -9.59
N ARG A 90 -24.40 6.05 -8.80
CA ARG A 90 -24.68 6.41 -7.41
C ARG A 90 -23.80 5.55 -6.49
N VAL A 91 -22.89 6.20 -5.79
CA VAL A 91 -21.95 5.57 -4.86
C VAL A 91 -22.45 5.71 -3.43
N ARG A 92 -22.04 4.82 -2.52
CA ARG A 92 -22.28 4.99 -1.08
C ARG A 92 -21.29 6.00 -0.52
N VAL A 93 -21.79 7.03 0.14
CA VAL A 93 -20.98 8.05 0.82
C VAL A 93 -21.43 8.19 2.28
N THR A 94 -20.46 8.06 3.19
CA THR A 94 -20.58 8.53 4.57
C THR A 94 -19.65 9.71 4.78
N TYR A 95 -20.15 10.72 5.48
CA TYR A 95 -19.36 11.86 5.93
C TYR A 95 -18.99 11.65 7.39
N VAL A 96 -17.69 11.53 7.66
CA VAL A 96 -17.15 11.37 9.01
C VAL A 96 -16.71 12.75 9.53
N PRO A 97 -16.90 13.10 10.82
CA PRO A 97 -16.34 14.32 11.37
C PRO A 97 -14.80 14.35 11.19
N GLY A 98 -14.30 15.39 10.54
CA GLY A 98 -12.87 15.67 10.41
C GLY A 98 -12.44 16.83 11.32
N ILE A 99 -11.17 17.23 11.22
CA ILE A 99 -10.65 18.38 11.97
C ILE A 99 -11.05 19.72 11.33
N ASP A 100 -10.97 20.82 12.10
CA ASP A 100 -11.19 22.20 11.63
C ASP A 100 -12.50 22.44 10.86
N GLY A 101 -13.56 21.69 11.21
CA GLY A 101 -14.87 21.76 10.56
C GLY A 101 -14.92 21.14 9.16
N ARG A 102 -13.80 20.61 8.66
CA ARG A 102 -13.77 19.77 7.47
C ARG A 102 -14.50 18.45 7.77
N ARG A 103 -15.04 17.82 6.73
CA ARG A 103 -15.64 16.49 6.82
C ARG A 103 -14.81 15.53 6.00
N ASP A 104 -14.51 14.41 6.62
CA ASP A 104 -13.90 13.30 5.94
C ASP A 104 -14.93 12.44 5.24
N LEU A 105 -14.44 11.64 4.30
CA LEU A 105 -15.24 10.80 3.43
C LEU A 105 -14.92 9.33 3.72
N MET A 106 -15.95 8.50 3.64
CA MET A 106 -15.85 7.07 3.39
C MET A 106 -16.72 6.78 2.17
N VAL A 107 -16.13 6.21 1.13
CA VAL A 107 -16.74 6.07 -0.20
C VAL A 107 -16.52 4.67 -0.72
N THR A 108 -17.56 4.08 -1.30
CA THR A 108 -17.46 2.88 -2.12
C THR A 108 -18.54 2.87 -3.18
N ASP A 109 -18.27 2.26 -4.34
CA ASP A 109 -19.29 2.09 -5.38
C ASP A 109 -20.34 1.04 -4.98
N GLU A 110 -19.89 -0.11 -4.48
CA GLU A 110 -20.74 -1.20 -4.01
C GLU A 110 -20.20 -1.78 -2.69
N SER A 111 -21.08 -2.28 -1.82
CA SER A 111 -20.69 -3.02 -0.61
C SER A 111 -20.64 -4.51 -0.90
N GLY A 112 -19.71 -5.24 -0.29
CA GLY A 112 -19.46 -6.65 -0.60
C GLY A 112 -18.15 -6.87 -1.38
N PRO A 113 -17.86 -8.12 -1.80
CA PRO A 113 -16.62 -8.49 -2.49
C PRO A 113 -16.49 -7.96 -3.94
N HIS A 114 -17.56 -7.41 -4.51
CA HIS A 114 -17.62 -6.94 -5.90
C HIS A 114 -17.39 -5.43 -6.08
N TYR A 115 -17.11 -4.71 -5.00
CA TYR A 115 -16.69 -3.30 -5.04
C TYR A 115 -15.53 -3.09 -6.02
N ARG A 116 -15.56 -2.01 -6.80
CA ARG A 116 -14.46 -1.62 -7.70
C ARG A 116 -13.50 -0.65 -7.03
N TYR A 117 -13.98 0.13 -6.06
CA TYR A 117 -13.14 0.98 -5.23
C TYR A 117 -13.72 1.21 -3.83
N TRP A 118 -12.81 1.33 -2.87
CA TRP A 118 -13.09 1.82 -1.53
C TRP A 118 -12.08 2.91 -1.19
N LEU A 119 -12.55 3.95 -0.49
CA LEU A 119 -11.75 5.09 -0.06
C LEU A 119 -12.19 5.56 1.32
N ARG A 120 -11.21 5.96 2.15
CA ARG A 120 -11.38 6.72 3.39
C ARG A 120 -10.42 7.91 3.40
N SER A 121 -10.91 9.12 3.61
CA SER A 121 -10.07 10.32 3.77
C SER A 121 -9.83 10.70 5.23
N PHE A 122 -8.78 11.45 5.50
CA PHE A 122 -8.42 11.94 6.83
C PHE A 122 -7.96 13.39 6.71
N SER A 123 -8.71 14.33 7.30
CA SER A 123 -8.45 15.75 7.14
C SER A 123 -7.25 16.16 7.97
N GLY A 124 -6.29 16.80 7.32
CA GLY A 124 -5.10 17.38 7.94
C GLY A 124 -5.20 18.89 8.10
N SER A 125 -4.14 19.49 8.62
CA SER A 125 -4.00 20.93 8.75
C SER A 125 -3.91 21.60 7.37
N GLY A 126 -4.48 22.80 7.27
CA GLY A 126 -4.61 23.51 6.01
C GLY A 126 -5.39 22.70 4.96
N ASP A 127 -4.79 22.51 3.79
CA ASP A 127 -5.35 21.75 2.67
C ASP A 127 -4.84 20.30 2.61
N THR A 128 -4.09 19.84 3.62
CA THR A 128 -3.56 18.47 3.65
C THR A 128 -4.67 17.46 3.89
N THR A 129 -4.61 16.32 3.20
CA THR A 129 -5.58 15.22 3.34
C THR A 129 -4.88 13.87 3.14
N GLY A 130 -4.97 12.99 4.13
CA GLY A 130 -4.61 11.59 4.00
C GLY A 130 -5.72 10.80 3.31
N TYR A 131 -5.37 9.77 2.57
CA TYR A 131 -6.32 8.81 2.00
C TYR A 131 -5.82 7.39 2.21
N LEU A 132 -6.73 6.49 2.58
CA LEU A 132 -6.57 5.05 2.43
C LEU A 132 -7.54 4.58 1.35
N LEU A 133 -7.05 3.75 0.43
CA LEU A 133 -7.80 3.37 -0.76
C LEU A 133 -7.41 1.98 -1.26
N GLN A 134 -8.39 1.24 -1.79
CA GLN A 134 -8.17 -0.04 -2.45
C GLN A 134 -8.96 -0.08 -3.76
N LEU A 135 -8.32 -0.49 -4.85
CA LEU A 135 -8.93 -0.64 -6.18
C LEU A 135 -9.04 -2.11 -6.55
N ASN A 136 -10.21 -2.52 -7.03
CA ASN A 136 -10.56 -3.90 -7.32
C ASN A 136 -11.37 -3.96 -8.63
N GLY A 137 -10.77 -3.51 -9.74
CA GLY A 137 -11.43 -3.46 -11.04
C GLY A 137 -11.88 -2.06 -11.46
N CYS A 138 -10.97 -1.08 -11.39
CA CYS A 138 -11.23 0.25 -11.94
C CYS A 138 -10.07 0.81 -12.77
N PRO A 139 -10.09 0.62 -14.10
CA PRO A 139 -9.48 -0.52 -14.81
C PRO A 139 -8.14 -1.05 -14.27
N VAL A 140 -7.46 -0.31 -13.40
CA VAL A 140 -6.38 -0.78 -12.54
C VAL A 140 -6.93 -1.44 -11.27
N SER A 141 -6.05 -2.16 -10.55
CA SER A 141 -6.31 -2.72 -9.22
C SER A 141 -5.07 -2.51 -8.33
N THR A 142 -5.24 -2.55 -7.01
CA THR A 142 -4.12 -2.49 -6.05
C THR A 142 -3.91 -3.82 -5.35
N VAL A 143 -2.65 -4.17 -5.08
CA VAL A 143 -2.33 -5.20 -4.09
C VAL A 143 -2.57 -4.58 -2.71
N GLY A 144 -3.56 -5.09 -1.98
CA GLY A 144 -3.96 -4.54 -0.68
C GLY A 144 -4.44 -3.09 -0.74
N MET A 145 -4.41 -2.42 0.41
CA MET A 145 -4.67 -0.99 0.55
C MET A 145 -3.43 -0.15 0.25
N ARG A 146 -3.66 1.06 -0.24
CA ARG A 146 -2.66 2.10 -0.46
C ARG A 146 -2.91 3.29 0.46
N ALA A 147 -1.84 3.89 0.95
CA ALA A 147 -1.87 5.15 1.70
C ALA A 147 -1.33 6.30 0.84
N TYR A 148 -2.11 7.37 0.73
CA TYR A 148 -1.73 8.58 0.01
C TYR A 148 -1.84 9.82 0.88
N ILE A 149 -1.02 10.83 0.59
CA ILE A 149 -1.15 12.18 1.14
C ILE A 149 -1.29 13.16 -0.02
N ALA A 150 -2.30 14.03 0.01
CA ALA A 150 -2.47 15.12 -0.94
C ALA A 150 -2.49 16.47 -0.24
N HIS A 151 -1.96 17.49 -0.91
CA HIS A 151 -2.01 18.89 -0.48
C HIS A 151 -2.87 19.65 -1.49
N GLY A 152 -4.10 19.96 -1.11
CA GLY A 152 -5.09 20.63 -1.96
C GLY A 152 -5.36 19.86 -3.26
N ASN A 153 -5.03 20.49 -4.40
CA ASN A 153 -5.20 19.93 -5.74
C ASN A 153 -3.90 19.35 -6.35
N ALA A 154 -2.81 19.25 -5.58
CA ALA A 154 -1.59 18.59 -6.04
C ALA A 154 -1.83 17.09 -6.30
N ALA A 155 -0.96 16.48 -7.11
CA ALA A 155 -0.94 15.03 -7.26
C ALA A 155 -0.67 14.38 -5.89
N PRO A 156 -1.37 13.28 -5.54
CA PRO A 156 -1.17 12.59 -4.28
C PRO A 156 0.19 11.89 -4.27
N GLN A 157 0.89 11.98 -3.14
CA GLN A 157 2.08 11.19 -2.87
C GLN A 157 1.66 9.82 -2.32
N ASP A 158 2.11 8.72 -2.93
CA ASP A 158 2.03 7.39 -2.31
C ASP A 158 3.02 7.31 -1.15
N VAL A 159 2.51 6.98 0.04
CA VAL A 159 3.31 6.80 1.27
C VAL A 159 3.24 5.36 1.80
N THR A 160 2.66 4.43 1.04
CA THR A 160 2.45 3.02 1.42
C THR A 160 3.73 2.35 1.91
N ALA A 161 4.82 2.45 1.14
CA ALA A 161 6.12 1.88 1.50
C ALA A 161 6.68 2.48 2.80
N SER A 162 6.46 3.78 3.04
CA SER A 162 6.89 4.46 4.27
C SER A 162 6.07 3.98 5.47
N VAL A 163 4.76 3.78 5.32
CA VAL A 163 3.90 3.22 6.36
C VAL A 163 4.33 1.78 6.71
N LEU A 164 4.54 0.92 5.70
CA LEU A 164 5.02 -0.45 5.91
C LEU A 164 6.36 -0.47 6.67
N ALA A 165 7.35 0.30 6.22
CA ALA A 165 8.69 0.36 6.81
C ALA A 165 8.72 0.91 8.26
N ASN A 166 7.71 1.67 8.68
CA ASN A 166 7.57 2.20 10.03
C ASN A 166 6.49 1.47 10.87
N SER A 167 6.00 0.32 10.39
CA SER A 167 5.01 -0.50 11.09
C SER A 167 5.65 -1.65 11.87
N ALA A 168 4.98 -2.14 12.91
CA ALA A 168 5.31 -3.40 13.60
C ALA A 168 4.31 -4.51 13.25
N LEU A 169 3.90 -4.57 11.97
CA LEU A 169 3.11 -5.66 11.44
C LEU A 169 3.82 -7.01 11.65
N PRO A 170 3.07 -8.13 11.79
CA PRO A 170 3.64 -9.46 11.75
C PRO A 170 4.53 -9.67 10.51
N ASP A 171 5.75 -10.17 10.72
CA ASP A 171 6.63 -10.57 9.61
C ASP A 171 6.13 -11.83 8.89
N ALA A 172 6.74 -12.16 7.75
CA ALA A 172 6.37 -13.32 6.95
C ALA A 172 6.49 -14.67 7.71
N ALA A 173 7.43 -14.80 8.64
CA ALA A 173 7.56 -16.04 9.43
C ALA A 173 6.45 -16.15 10.48
N ARG A 174 6.04 -15.03 11.08
CA ARG A 174 4.88 -14.97 11.96
C ARG A 174 3.58 -15.23 11.21
N MET A 175 3.40 -14.62 10.04
CA MET A 175 2.21 -14.86 9.21
C MET A 175 2.13 -16.30 8.72
N ALA A 176 3.24 -16.94 8.35
CA ALA A 176 3.26 -18.37 8.03
C ALA A 176 2.86 -19.23 9.23
N ALA A 177 3.37 -18.96 10.44
CA ALA A 177 2.98 -19.69 11.65
C ALA A 177 1.48 -19.51 12.00
N TYR A 178 0.90 -18.33 11.75
CA TYR A 178 -0.53 -18.09 11.88
C TYR A 178 -1.35 -18.84 10.81
N ALA A 179 -0.91 -18.84 9.55
CA ALA A 179 -1.58 -19.58 8.47
C ALA A 179 -1.64 -21.10 8.73
N GLU A 180 -0.52 -21.71 9.17
CA GLU A 180 -0.49 -23.13 9.58
C GLU A 180 -1.46 -23.43 10.73
N ALA A 181 -1.62 -22.49 11.67
CA ALA A 181 -2.57 -22.59 12.77
C ALA A 181 -4.04 -22.44 12.34
N GLY A 182 -4.33 -22.00 11.10
CA GLY A 182 -5.67 -21.77 10.58
C GLY A 182 -6.16 -20.32 10.70
N VAL A 183 -5.25 -19.35 10.87
CA VAL A 183 -5.57 -17.92 10.93
C VAL A 183 -5.55 -17.30 9.54
N SER A 184 -6.47 -16.35 9.29
CA SER A 184 -6.56 -15.60 8.04
C SER A 184 -5.32 -14.75 7.73
N ASP A 185 -5.24 -14.29 6.48
CA ASP A 185 -4.42 -13.11 6.15
C ASP A 185 -4.85 -11.88 6.99
N LEU A 186 -3.96 -10.90 7.11
CA LEU A 186 -4.29 -9.62 7.76
C LEU A 186 -5.27 -8.81 6.91
N PHE A 187 -6.23 -8.18 7.58
CA PHE A 187 -7.20 -7.28 6.97
C PHE A 187 -7.51 -6.07 7.86
N ALA A 188 -8.10 -5.04 7.26
CA ALA A 188 -8.60 -3.87 7.96
C ALA A 188 -9.94 -4.17 8.64
N PHE A 189 -9.97 -4.03 9.95
CA PHE A 189 -11.20 -4.16 10.74
C PHE A 189 -12.08 -2.94 10.47
N THR A 190 -13.17 -3.14 9.73
CA THR A 190 -13.90 -2.04 9.09
C THR A 190 -15.04 -1.45 9.92
N GLU A 191 -15.45 -2.10 11.02
CA GLU A 191 -16.71 -1.80 11.74
C GLU A 191 -16.81 -0.39 12.32
N GLN A 192 -15.68 0.29 12.57
CA GLN A 192 -15.65 1.64 13.17
C GLN A 192 -15.12 2.72 12.22
N LEU A 193 -14.76 2.37 10.98
CA LEU A 193 -14.06 3.31 10.08
C LEU A 193 -14.93 4.52 9.70
N ASP A 194 -16.23 4.43 9.84
CA ASP A 194 -17.19 5.52 9.63
C ASP A 194 -17.30 6.51 10.81
N THR A 195 -16.70 6.17 11.96
CA THR A 195 -16.81 6.93 13.21
C THR A 195 -15.46 7.34 13.82
N VAL A 196 -14.36 6.70 13.45
CA VAL A 196 -13.02 7.00 13.98
C VAL A 196 -11.99 7.42 12.89
N PRO A 197 -10.94 8.19 13.24
CA PRO A 197 -9.85 8.57 12.33
C PRO A 197 -8.69 7.55 12.32
N VAL A 198 -9.01 6.27 12.54
CA VAL A 198 -8.05 5.17 12.76
C VAL A 198 -8.45 3.95 11.95
N VAL A 199 -7.48 3.23 11.38
CA VAL A 199 -7.68 1.86 10.91
C VAL A 199 -7.02 0.90 11.88
N ARG A 200 -7.72 -0.18 12.26
CA ARG A 200 -7.14 -1.32 12.96
C ARG A 200 -6.88 -2.44 11.95
N TRP A 201 -5.75 -3.11 12.05
CA TRP A 201 -5.50 -4.36 11.34
C TRP A 201 -5.61 -5.55 12.28
N VAL A 202 -6.28 -6.60 11.80
CA VAL A 202 -6.49 -7.86 12.52
C VAL A 202 -6.37 -9.06 11.56
N ALA A 203 -6.34 -10.26 12.13
CA ALA A 203 -6.69 -11.51 11.43
C ALA A 203 -7.59 -12.37 12.33
N GLU A 204 -8.34 -13.27 11.72
CA GLU A 204 -9.32 -14.16 12.36
C GLU A 204 -8.80 -15.61 12.32
N PRO A 205 -8.66 -16.29 13.47
CA PRO A 205 -8.56 -17.74 13.53
C PRO A 205 -9.84 -18.40 13.02
N ASP A 206 -9.69 -19.54 12.34
CA ASP A 206 -10.80 -20.45 12.06
C ASP A 206 -11.52 -20.83 13.36
N VAL A 207 -12.85 -20.62 13.38
CA VAL A 207 -13.71 -20.82 14.55
C VAL A 207 -13.72 -22.26 15.04
N ASP A 208 -13.48 -23.23 14.16
CA ASP A 208 -13.39 -24.65 14.49
C ASP A 208 -11.95 -25.06 14.90
N ARG A 209 -10.97 -24.16 14.80
CA ARG A 209 -9.55 -24.36 15.11
C ARG A 209 -8.98 -23.23 15.99
N PRO A 210 -9.40 -23.11 17.26
CA PRO A 210 -8.92 -22.08 18.16
C PRO A 210 -7.39 -22.16 18.36
N ILE A 211 -6.75 -20.99 18.36
CA ILE A 211 -5.29 -20.87 18.51
C ILE A 211 -4.86 -20.68 19.97
N ALA A 212 -3.59 -20.98 20.25
CA ALA A 212 -3.00 -20.66 21.54
C ALA A 212 -2.89 -19.15 21.74
N LYS A 213 -3.25 -18.67 22.95
CA LYS A 213 -3.11 -17.26 23.33
C LYS A 213 -1.66 -16.79 23.23
N ASP A 214 -1.44 -15.67 22.56
CA ASP A 214 -0.15 -14.97 22.48
C ASP A 214 -0.28 -13.47 22.77
N ALA A 215 0.79 -12.70 22.53
CA ALA A 215 0.84 -11.26 22.76
C ALA A 215 0.03 -10.40 21.76
N ARG A 216 -0.52 -11.01 20.70
CA ARG A 216 -1.36 -10.39 19.67
C ARG A 216 -2.82 -10.81 19.78
N THR A 217 -3.12 -11.99 20.31
CA THR A 217 -4.51 -12.45 20.50
C THR A 217 -5.29 -11.60 21.50
N PHE A 218 -6.54 -11.27 21.16
CA PHE A 218 -7.52 -10.61 22.03
C PHE A 218 -8.94 -11.15 21.77
N ASP A 219 -9.96 -10.56 22.39
CA ASP A 219 -11.38 -10.95 22.25
C ASP A 219 -11.60 -12.48 22.39
N HIS A 220 -11.24 -13.01 23.57
CA HIS A 220 -11.29 -14.46 23.83
C HIS A 220 -10.55 -15.35 22.80
N THR A 221 -9.50 -14.82 22.15
CA THR A 221 -8.73 -15.44 21.05
C THR A 221 -9.47 -15.58 19.72
N SER A 222 -10.59 -14.86 19.52
CA SER A 222 -11.29 -14.74 18.23
C SER A 222 -10.51 -13.91 17.19
N LEU A 223 -9.56 -13.09 17.64
CA LEU A 223 -8.86 -12.12 16.80
C LEU A 223 -7.38 -11.99 17.18
N VAL A 224 -6.54 -11.77 16.17
CA VAL A 224 -5.11 -11.48 16.25
C VAL A 224 -4.88 -10.01 15.87
N HIS A 225 -4.26 -9.22 16.75
CA HIS A 225 -3.96 -7.81 16.48
C HIS A 225 -2.65 -7.61 15.70
N ALA A 226 -2.74 -6.88 14.59
CA ALA A 226 -1.57 -6.49 13.79
C ALA A 226 -1.05 -5.07 14.13
N GLY A 227 -1.94 -4.15 14.51
CA GLY A 227 -1.62 -2.78 14.88
C GLY A 227 -2.76 -1.81 14.55
N PHE A 228 -2.54 -0.53 14.82
CA PHE A 228 -3.39 0.58 14.37
C PHE A 228 -2.61 1.51 13.45
N LEU A 229 -3.30 2.12 12.49
CA LEU A 229 -2.83 3.21 11.65
C LEU A 229 -3.66 4.46 11.96
N VAL A 230 -3.02 5.47 12.55
CA VAL A 230 -3.66 6.71 13.02
C VAL A 230 -3.24 7.86 12.11
N TRP A 231 -4.18 8.74 11.76
CA TRP A 231 -3.84 10.02 11.11
C TRP A 231 -3.49 11.08 12.16
N GLU A 232 -2.23 11.50 12.21
CA GLU A 232 -1.70 12.42 13.22
C GLU A 232 -0.84 13.49 12.57
N LYS A 233 -1.13 14.78 12.78
CA LYS A 233 -0.25 15.90 12.32
C LYS A 233 0.23 15.71 10.88
N ASP A 234 -0.73 15.45 10.00
CA ASP A 234 -0.57 15.34 8.56
C ASP A 234 0.26 14.14 8.06
N ARG A 235 0.34 13.07 8.85
CA ARG A 235 0.91 11.77 8.43
C ARG A 235 0.11 10.59 8.98
N PHE A 236 0.33 9.43 8.38
CA PHE A 236 -0.07 8.16 8.96
C PHE A 236 1.02 7.64 9.90
N THR A 237 0.67 7.35 11.15
CA THR A 237 1.56 6.78 12.18
C THR A 237 1.06 5.39 12.58
N PHE A 238 1.97 4.41 12.67
CA PHE A 238 1.68 3.11 13.26
C PHE A 238 1.66 3.21 14.79
N HIS A 239 0.65 2.60 15.41
CA HIS A 239 0.54 2.48 16.87
C HIS A 239 0.25 1.05 17.28
N TRP A 240 0.96 0.56 18.30
CA TRP A 240 0.66 -0.74 18.92
C TRP A 240 -0.56 -0.71 19.85
N THR A 241 -0.82 0.46 20.43
CA THR A 241 -1.95 0.70 21.34
C THR A 241 -2.41 2.14 21.18
N ILE A 242 -3.70 2.40 21.32
CA ILE A 242 -4.29 3.74 21.17
C ILE A 242 -5.19 4.09 22.37
N PRO A 243 -5.39 5.38 22.67
CA PRO A 243 -6.37 5.78 23.68
C PRO A 243 -7.81 5.48 23.22
N ALA A 244 -8.69 5.15 24.16
CA ALA A 244 -10.12 4.89 23.92
C ALA A 244 -10.87 6.09 23.32
N SER A 245 -10.32 7.31 23.39
CA SER A 245 -10.86 8.47 22.67
C SER A 245 -10.72 8.38 21.14
N LEU A 246 -9.78 7.57 20.63
CA LEU A 246 -9.60 7.29 19.20
C LEU A 246 -10.23 5.97 18.74
N TRP A 247 -10.70 5.16 19.68
CA TRP A 247 -11.42 3.90 19.45
C TRP A 247 -12.42 3.70 20.58
N PRO A 248 -13.52 4.46 20.59
CA PRO A 248 -14.48 4.43 21.69
C PRO A 248 -15.08 3.04 21.78
N CYS A 249 -15.23 2.47 22.98
CA CYS A 249 -15.93 1.20 23.18
C CYS A 249 -17.42 1.45 23.48
N SER A 250 -18.21 1.78 22.46
CA SER A 250 -19.65 1.99 22.61
C SER A 250 -20.39 0.65 22.73
N GLY A 251 -21.45 0.59 23.56
CA GLY A 251 -22.17 -0.65 23.90
C GLY A 251 -22.94 -1.35 22.77
N SER A 252 -22.77 -0.92 21.52
CA SER A 252 -23.24 -1.61 20.31
C SER A 252 -22.12 -2.40 19.61
N GLN A 253 -20.92 -2.46 20.19
CA GLN A 253 -19.77 -3.13 19.59
C GLN A 253 -19.77 -4.63 19.84
N THR A 254 -19.21 -5.32 18.86
CA THR A 254 -18.87 -6.74 18.86
C THR A 254 -17.87 -7.10 19.97
N ILE A 255 -16.92 -6.20 20.25
CA ILE A 255 -15.80 -6.41 21.19
C ILE A 255 -15.94 -5.45 22.39
N SER A 256 -15.83 -5.98 23.62
CA SER A 256 -15.82 -5.18 24.83
C SER A 256 -14.45 -4.56 25.11
N CYS A 257 -14.43 -3.34 25.66
CA CYS A 257 -13.20 -2.67 26.12
C CYS A 257 -12.42 -3.48 27.19
N SER A 258 -13.10 -4.34 27.96
CA SER A 258 -12.46 -5.24 28.91
C SER A 258 -11.58 -6.31 28.24
N ASP A 259 -11.91 -6.67 27.00
CA ASP A 259 -11.38 -7.81 26.27
C ASP A 259 -10.47 -7.39 25.10
N ASP A 260 -10.30 -6.07 24.94
CA ASP A 260 -9.35 -5.43 24.02
C ASP A 260 -8.18 -4.77 24.78
N PRO A 261 -7.06 -5.49 25.00
CA PRO A 261 -5.91 -4.95 25.71
C PRO A 261 -5.13 -3.91 24.90
N PHE A 262 -5.50 -3.63 23.63
CA PHE A 262 -4.79 -2.70 22.76
C PHE A 262 -5.40 -1.29 22.76
N VAL A 263 -6.62 -1.14 23.28
CA VAL A 263 -7.25 0.15 23.57
C VAL A 263 -6.99 0.51 25.04
N LYS A 264 -6.62 1.77 25.32
CA LYS A 264 -6.18 2.24 26.64
C LYS A 264 -7.04 3.40 27.17
N GLY A 265 -7.39 3.39 28.44
CA GLY A 265 -8.50 4.22 28.96
C GLY A 265 -9.80 3.42 28.92
N PRO A 266 -10.83 3.79 29.70
CA PRO A 266 -11.46 5.13 29.70
C PRO A 266 -10.77 6.20 30.55
#